data_AF-A0AAV2RY48-F1
#
_entry.id   AF-A0AAV2RY48-F1
#
_cell.length_a   1.000
_cell.length_b   1.000
_cell.length_c   1.000
_cell.angle_alpha   90.00
_cell.angle_beta   90.00
_cell.angle_gamma   90.00
#
_symmetry.space_group_name_H-M   'P 1'
#
loop_
_entity.id
_entity.type
_entity.pdbx_description
1 polymer ?
#
loop_
_entity_poly.entity_id
_entity_poly.type
_entity_poly.pdbx_seq_one_letter_code
_entity_poly.pdbx_strand_id
1 'polypeptide(L)'
;MIFDLRDEDDIKFPIIQKVVKYALSIAEANADVERVFSQILSIVGKERNRLSTDALRGLLVTKSYIQTIGTCLDFKVDEEMMASIKSSHSRYVLRTRSEKEESCVHKRVLEDAKKAFEGNKKIKSIEAKKVNIEKQEEAIKSSQAKAKLLLEQAQILMEESEKCQNFCRKRRKNWTNQKSIFNNR
;
A
#
# COMPACT_ATOMS: atom_id res chain seq x y z
N MET A 1 35.62 16.14 -49.59
CA MET A 1 34.23 15.94 -49.09
C MET A 1 33.32 17.00 -49.70
N ILE A 2 31.99 16.88 -49.61
CA ILE A 2 31.05 17.91 -50.10
C ILE A 2 31.32 19.31 -49.49
N PHE A 3 32.02 19.34 -48.35
CA PHE A 3 32.48 20.52 -47.62
C PHE A 3 33.59 21.32 -48.30
N ASP A 4 34.30 20.72 -49.26
CA ASP A 4 35.49 21.31 -49.90
C ASP A 4 35.21 21.85 -51.32
N LEU A 5 33.96 21.75 -51.79
CA LEU A 5 33.55 22.23 -53.11
C LEU A 5 33.35 23.76 -53.05
N ARG A 6 34.29 24.50 -53.65
CA ARG A 6 34.25 25.95 -53.81
C ARG A 6 34.14 26.32 -55.28
N ASP A 7 33.34 27.33 -55.61
CA ASP A 7 33.36 28.03 -56.90
C ASP A 7 33.79 29.48 -56.61
N GLU A 8 34.82 29.98 -57.30
CA GLU A 8 35.35 31.36 -57.16
C GLU A 8 35.35 31.89 -55.71
N ASP A 9 36.06 31.17 -54.82
CA ASP A 9 36.21 31.43 -53.38
C ASP A 9 34.96 31.26 -52.49
N ASP A 10 33.77 31.13 -53.08
CA ASP A 10 32.52 30.91 -52.35
C ASP A 10 32.15 29.43 -52.23
N ILE A 11 31.47 29.10 -51.12
CA ILE A 11 30.99 27.75 -50.84
C ILE A 11 29.85 27.44 -51.80
N LYS A 12 30.04 26.44 -52.66
CA LYS A 12 29.09 26.11 -53.74
C LYS A 12 27.69 25.74 -53.24
N PHE A 13 27.58 25.15 -52.03
CA PHE A 13 26.32 24.71 -51.45
C PHE A 13 26.19 25.03 -49.95
N PRO A 14 25.95 26.30 -49.57
CA PRO A 14 25.98 26.72 -48.17
C PRO A 14 24.84 26.13 -47.33
N ILE A 15 23.66 25.92 -47.94
CA ILE A 15 22.48 25.36 -47.26
C ILE A 15 22.67 23.86 -47.00
N ILE A 16 23.10 23.11 -48.01
CA ILE A 16 23.37 21.67 -47.89
C ILE A 16 24.47 21.44 -46.86
N GLN A 17 25.52 22.26 -46.88
CA GLN A 17 26.60 22.19 -45.89
C GLN A 17 26.09 22.37 -44.45
N LYS A 18 25.19 23.33 -44.22
CA LYS A 18 24.56 23.52 -42.90
C LYS A 18 23.72 22.31 -42.49
N VAL A 19 22.87 21.80 -43.38
CA VAL A 19 22.03 20.62 -43.11
C VAL A 19 22.89 19.40 -42.76
N VAL A 20 23.95 19.14 -43.53
CA VAL A 20 24.86 18.02 -43.27
C VAL A 20 25.63 18.23 -41.97
N LYS A 21 26.08 19.45 -41.65
CA LYS A 21 26.69 19.77 -40.35
C LYS A 21 25.74 19.51 -39.18
N TYR A 22 24.47 19.91 -39.29
CA TYR A 22 23.48 19.61 -38.26
C TYR A 22 23.22 18.11 -38.12
N ALA A 23 23.07 17.40 -39.24
CA ALA A 23 22.87 15.95 -39.23
C ALA A 23 24.07 15.20 -38.59
N LEU A 24 25.30 15.64 -38.89
CA LEU A 24 26.51 15.08 -38.30
C LEU A 24 26.63 15.43 -36.81
N SER A 25 26.26 16.65 -36.40
CA SER A 25 26.29 17.04 -35.00
C SER A 25 25.35 16.20 -34.12
N ILE A 26 24.24 15.68 -34.67
CA ILE A 26 23.35 14.75 -33.96
C ILE A 26 24.04 13.40 -33.71
N ALA A 27 24.80 12.90 -34.69
CA ALA A 27 25.55 11.65 -34.55
C ALA A 27 26.72 11.80 -33.57
N GLU A 28 27.45 12.92 -33.64
CA GLU A 28 28.56 13.22 -32.73
C GLU A 28 28.08 13.46 -31.29
N ALA A 29 26.93 14.13 -31.10
CA ALA A 29 26.37 14.38 -29.79
C ALA A 29 26.11 13.08 -28.99
N ASN A 30 25.70 12.01 -29.66
CA ASN A 30 25.49 10.72 -29.00
C ASN A 30 26.82 10.07 -28.56
N ALA A 31 27.87 10.18 -29.37
CA ALA A 31 29.18 9.59 -29.05
C ALA A 31 29.83 10.26 -27.83
N ASP A 32 29.70 11.59 -27.70
CA ASP A 32 30.22 12.31 -26.54
C ASP A 32 29.50 11.95 -25.25
N VAL A 33 28.18 11.77 -25.32
CA VAL A 33 27.37 11.32 -24.17
C VAL A 33 27.77 9.92 -23.72
N GLU A 34 27.98 8.99 -24.65
CA GLU A 34 28.46 7.63 -24.35
C GLU A 34 29.86 7.63 -23.73
N ARG A 35 30.75 8.52 -24.18
CA ARG A 35 32.08 8.70 -23.58
C ARG A 35 31.98 9.19 -22.14
N VAL A 36 31.10 10.15 -21.85
CA VAL A 36 30.85 10.63 -20.49
C VAL A 36 30.29 9.49 -19.62
N PHE A 37 29.32 8.73 -20.10
CA PHE A 37 28.78 7.58 -19.37
C PHE A 37 29.83 6.50 -19.10
N SER A 38 30.72 6.23 -20.06
CA SER A 38 31.82 5.28 -19.88
C SER A 38 32.79 5.73 -18.78
N GLN A 39 33.08 7.03 -18.70
CA GLN A 39 33.91 7.59 -17.64
C GLN A 39 33.23 7.48 -16.27
N ILE A 40 31.93 7.78 -16.18
CA ILE A 40 31.14 7.63 -14.95
C ILE A 40 31.08 6.17 -14.51
N LEU A 41 30.87 5.25 -15.46
CA LEU A 41 30.82 3.82 -15.19
C LEU A 41 32.15 3.31 -14.62
N SER A 42 33.29 3.84 -15.09
CA SER A 42 34.59 3.54 -14.50
C SER A 42 34.71 4.03 -13.06
N ILE A 43 34.23 5.24 -12.75
CA ILE A 43 34.27 5.83 -11.40
C ILE A 43 33.38 5.03 -10.43
N VAL A 44 32.15 4.71 -10.86
CA VAL A 44 31.17 3.97 -10.04
C VAL A 44 31.57 2.50 -9.88
N GLY A 45 32.08 1.87 -10.95
CA GLY A 45 32.35 0.44 -10.99
C GLY A 45 33.71 0.02 -10.42
N LYS A 46 34.79 0.76 -10.70
CA LYS A 46 36.16 0.35 -10.32
C LYS A 46 36.59 0.83 -8.94
N GLU A 47 36.18 2.03 -8.53
CA GLU A 47 36.63 2.62 -7.25
C GLU A 47 35.72 2.26 -6.05
N ARG A 48 34.67 1.43 -6.24
CA ARG A 48 33.67 1.06 -5.20
C ARG A 48 33.06 2.25 -4.45
N ASN A 49 33.18 3.45 -4.99
CA ASN A 49 32.64 4.65 -4.40
C ASN A 49 31.16 4.74 -4.77
N ARG A 50 30.27 4.45 -3.81
CA ARG A 50 28.85 4.79 -3.92
C ARG A 50 28.70 6.30 -3.81
N LEU A 51 29.07 7.01 -4.88
CA LEU A 51 28.79 8.43 -5.01
C LEU A 51 27.30 8.62 -5.24
N SER A 52 26.73 9.62 -4.58
CA SER A 52 25.37 10.07 -4.90
C SER A 52 25.35 10.68 -6.31
N THR A 53 24.17 10.70 -6.93
CA THR A 53 23.96 11.34 -8.23
C THR A 53 24.36 12.81 -8.21
N ASP A 54 24.12 13.50 -7.09
CA ASP A 54 24.51 14.91 -6.90
C ASP A 54 26.03 15.08 -6.95
N ALA A 55 26.76 14.16 -6.30
CA ALA A 55 28.22 14.19 -6.29
C ALA A 55 28.80 13.90 -7.69
N LEU A 56 28.23 12.95 -8.41
CA LEU A 56 28.61 12.67 -9.81
C LEU A 56 28.36 13.88 -10.72
N ARG A 57 27.20 14.53 -10.58
CA ARG A 57 26.88 15.74 -11.33
C ARG A 57 27.86 16.87 -11.00
N GLY A 58 28.18 17.07 -9.72
CA GLY A 58 29.18 18.04 -9.28
C GLY A 58 30.53 17.80 -9.94
N LEU A 59 31.01 16.56 -9.92
CA LEU A 59 32.28 16.18 -10.52
C LEU A 59 32.32 16.46 -12.04
N LEU A 60 31.25 16.14 -12.76
CA LEU A 60 31.15 16.38 -14.21
C LEU A 60 31.16 17.87 -14.53
N VAL A 61 30.40 18.68 -13.77
CA VAL A 61 30.35 20.13 -13.94
C VAL A 61 31.72 20.74 -13.66
N THR A 62 32.38 20.36 -12.56
CA THR A 62 33.72 20.85 -12.23
C THR A 62 34.74 20.45 -13.29
N LYS A 63 34.69 19.20 -13.77
CA LYS A 63 35.58 18.73 -14.84
C LYS A 63 35.38 19.55 -16.12
N SER A 64 34.12 19.73 -16.55
CA SER A 64 33.80 20.52 -17.73
C SER A 64 34.26 21.96 -17.58
N TYR A 65 34.08 22.56 -16.41
CA TYR A 65 34.49 23.93 -16.13
C TYR A 65 36.01 24.10 -16.21
N ILE A 66 36.78 23.18 -15.62
CA ILE A 66 38.24 23.20 -15.71
C ILE A 66 38.69 23.02 -17.17
N GLN A 67 38.05 22.13 -17.93
CA GLN A 67 38.36 21.93 -19.36
C GLN A 67 38.07 23.19 -20.20
N THR A 68 37.04 23.97 -19.87
CA THR A 68 36.76 25.23 -20.59
C THR A 68 37.77 26.33 -20.28
N ILE A 69 38.37 26.33 -19.09
CA ILE A 69 39.43 27.27 -18.70
C ILE A 69 40.79 26.86 -19.29
N GLY A 70 40.95 25.57 -19.60
CA GLY A 70 42.17 24.99 -20.16
C GLY A 70 42.78 24.02 -19.16
N THR A 71 43.67 24.51 -18.30
CA THR A 71 44.41 23.69 -17.33
C THR A 71 43.98 23.97 -15.91
N CYS A 72 44.15 22.98 -15.02
CA CYS A 72 43.90 23.17 -13.58
C CYS A 72 44.82 24.21 -12.94
N LEU A 73 45.96 24.51 -13.56
CA LEU A 73 46.92 25.52 -13.10
C LEU A 73 46.42 26.96 -13.34
N ASP A 74 45.57 27.14 -14.35
CA ASP A 74 45.01 28.44 -14.74
C ASP A 74 43.71 28.75 -14.00
N PHE A 75 43.21 27.79 -13.22
CA PHE A 75 42.00 27.93 -12.43
C PHE A 75 42.22 28.90 -11.27
N LYS A 76 41.52 30.03 -11.31
CA LYS A 76 41.50 31.03 -10.24
C LYS A 76 40.31 30.79 -9.34
N VAL A 77 40.56 30.78 -8.04
CA VAL A 77 39.50 30.59 -7.03
C VAL A 77 38.87 31.94 -6.72
N ASP A 78 37.58 32.08 -7.03
CA ASP A 78 36.81 33.28 -6.69
C ASP A 78 36.46 33.35 -5.19
N GLU A 79 36.27 34.57 -4.68
CA GLU A 79 35.92 34.81 -3.28
C GLU A 79 34.58 34.15 -2.90
N GLU A 80 33.62 34.11 -3.82
CA GLU A 80 32.33 33.41 -3.64
C GLU A 80 32.51 31.90 -3.48
N MET A 81 33.47 31.31 -4.19
CA MET A 81 33.80 29.90 -4.07
C MET A 81 34.41 29.60 -2.71
N MET A 82 35.27 30.49 -2.20
CA MET A 82 35.81 30.41 -0.84
C MET A 82 34.72 30.54 0.22
N ALA A 83 33.76 31.45 0.04
CA ALA A 83 32.61 31.57 0.95
C ALA A 83 31.73 30.31 0.94
N SER A 84 31.53 29.71 -0.24
CA SER A 84 30.79 28.46 -0.41
C SER A 84 31.49 27.28 0.26
N ILE A 85 32.83 27.20 0.16
CA ILE A 85 33.63 26.19 0.87
C ILE A 85 33.48 26.35 2.39
N LYS A 86 33.58 27.58 2.92
CA LYS A 86 33.43 27.85 4.36
C LYS A 86 32.05 27.48 4.89
N SER A 87 31.00 27.67 4.10
CA SER A 87 29.62 27.33 4.49
C SER A 87 29.22 25.87 4.21
N SER A 88 30.01 25.14 3.42
CA SER A 88 29.69 23.78 2.96
C SER A 88 29.41 22.80 4.10
N HIS A 89 30.23 22.80 5.15
CA HIS A 89 30.07 21.90 6.28
C HIS A 89 28.76 22.16 7.04
N SER A 90 28.42 23.44 7.26
CA SER A 90 27.16 23.83 7.88
C SER A 90 25.95 23.34 7.06
N ARG A 91 25.99 23.54 5.74
CA ARG A 91 24.93 23.06 4.82
C ARG A 91 24.80 21.54 4.85
N TYR A 92 25.92 20.81 4.88
CA TYR A 92 25.93 19.36 4.99
C TYR A 92 25.30 18.87 6.29
N VAL A 93 25.64 19.49 7.42
CA VAL A 93 25.07 19.14 8.73
C VAL A 93 23.57 19.38 8.76
N LEU A 94 23.09 20.51 8.21
CA LEU A 94 21.66 20.81 8.10
C LEU A 94 20.92 19.78 7.24
N ARG A 95 21.46 19.46 6.06
CA ARG A 95 20.90 18.42 5.18
C ARG A 95 20.82 17.06 5.87
N THR A 96 21.88 16.67 6.58
CA THR A 96 21.93 15.38 7.30
C THR A 96 20.88 15.33 8.41
N ARG A 97 20.56 16.46 9.05
CA ARG A 97 19.52 16.54 10.08
C ARG A 97 18.13 16.42 9.45
N SER A 98 17.85 17.15 8.37
CA SER A 98 16.55 17.06 7.68
C SER A 98 16.30 15.66 7.12
N GLU A 99 17.31 15.01 6.52
CA GLU A 99 17.18 13.61 6.03
C GLU A 99 16.87 12.62 7.17
N LYS A 100 17.44 12.83 8.37
CA LYS A 100 17.12 12.00 9.55
C LYS A 100 15.71 12.24 10.06
N GLU A 101 15.25 13.49 10.06
CA GLU A 101 13.89 13.86 10.45
C GLU A 101 12.86 13.28 9.47
N GLU A 102 13.08 13.40 8.17
CA GLU A 102 12.22 12.78 7.15
C GLU A 102 12.17 11.26 7.30
N SER A 103 13.32 10.62 7.57
CA SER A 103 13.39 9.18 7.81
C SER A 103 12.59 8.76 9.05
N CYS A 104 12.62 9.54 10.13
CA CYS A 104 11.90 9.21 11.35
C CYS A 104 10.38 9.38 11.18
N VAL A 105 9.96 10.42 10.46
CA VAL A 105 8.56 10.64 10.10
C VAL A 105 8.05 9.50 9.23
N HIS A 106 8.81 9.11 8.20
CA HIS A 106 8.41 8.01 7.32
C HIS A 106 8.23 6.70 8.07
N LYS A 107 9.13 6.36 8.99
CA LYS A 107 9.00 5.16 9.84
C LYS A 107 7.74 5.18 10.70
N ARG A 108 7.41 6.32 11.32
CA ARG A 108 6.19 6.48 12.13
C ARG A 108 4.93 6.28 11.30
N VAL A 109 4.86 6.93 10.13
CA VAL A 109 3.73 6.77 9.19
C VAL A 109 3.54 5.31 8.80
N LEU A 110 4.63 4.60 8.53
CA LEU A 110 4.59 3.19 8.15
C LEU A 110 4.14 2.28 9.29
N GLU A 111 4.54 2.58 10.53
CA GLU A 111 4.06 1.86 11.72
C GLU A 111 2.57 2.12 12.00
N ASP A 112 2.11 3.35 11.87
CA ASP A 112 0.71 3.71 12.08
C ASP A 112 -0.19 3.06 11.01
N ALA A 113 0.27 3.00 9.75
CA ALA A 113 -0.41 2.27 8.69
C ALA A 113 -0.52 0.77 8.98
N LYS A 114 0.55 0.14 9.52
CA LYS A 114 0.52 -1.28 9.93
C LYS A 114 -0.48 -1.53 11.05
N LYS A 115 -0.49 -0.68 12.10
CA LYS A 115 -1.43 -0.79 13.22
C LYS A 115 -2.88 -0.63 12.75
N ALA A 116 -3.16 0.32 11.86
CA ALA A 116 -4.49 0.50 11.28
C ALA A 116 -4.94 -0.73 10.48
N PHE A 117 -4.03 -1.33 9.70
CA PHE A 117 -4.33 -2.54 8.93
C PHE A 117 -4.67 -3.74 9.82
N GLU A 118 -3.91 -3.95 10.90
CA GLU A 118 -4.20 -4.98 11.89
C GLU A 118 -5.52 -4.74 12.62
N GLY A 119 -5.81 -3.49 12.98
CA GLY A 119 -7.09 -3.08 13.55
C GLY A 119 -8.26 -3.44 12.63
N ASN A 120 -8.16 -3.09 11.35
CA ASN A 120 -9.19 -3.40 10.34
C ASN A 120 -9.40 -4.91 10.17
N LYS A 121 -8.34 -5.72 10.24
CA LYS A 121 -8.46 -7.19 10.18
C LYS A 121 -9.20 -7.74 11.41
N LYS A 122 -8.92 -7.20 12.61
CA LYS A 122 -9.63 -7.56 13.84
C LYS A 122 -11.12 -7.18 13.77
N ILE A 123 -11.43 -5.97 13.29
CA ILE A 123 -12.82 -5.50 13.12
C ILE A 123 -13.60 -6.43 12.19
N LYS A 124 -13.05 -6.78 11.02
CA LYS A 124 -13.70 -7.73 10.10
C LYS A 124 -13.97 -9.10 10.73
N SER A 125 -13.06 -9.59 11.59
CA SER A 125 -13.28 -10.85 12.31
C SER A 125 -14.38 -10.74 13.36
N ILE A 126 -14.50 -9.59 14.03
CA ILE A 126 -15.55 -9.35 15.03
C ILE A 126 -16.92 -9.27 14.34
N GLU A 127 -17.01 -8.55 13.22
CA GLU A 127 -18.24 -8.44 12.42
C GLU A 127 -18.73 -9.82 11.93
N ALA A 128 -17.83 -10.66 11.43
CA ALA A 128 -18.17 -12.02 11.01
C ALA A 128 -18.70 -12.88 12.17
N LYS A 129 -18.10 -12.76 13.36
CA LYS A 129 -18.57 -13.47 14.57
C LYS A 129 -19.95 -12.96 15.00
N LYS A 130 -20.19 -11.65 14.93
CA LYS A 130 -21.47 -11.04 15.28
C LYS A 130 -22.62 -11.58 14.43
N VAL A 131 -22.44 -11.65 13.10
CA VAL A 131 -23.44 -12.21 12.18
C VAL A 131 -23.73 -13.68 12.49
N ASN A 132 -22.72 -14.46 12.89
CA ASN A 132 -22.93 -15.86 13.25
C ASN A 132 -23.70 -16.03 14.57
N ILE A 133 -23.44 -15.16 15.54
CA ILE A 133 -24.17 -15.14 16.82
C ILE A 133 -25.64 -14.78 16.59
N GLU A 134 -25.94 -13.76 15.77
CA GLU A 134 -27.32 -13.38 15.43
C GLU A 134 -28.11 -14.55 14.82
N LYS A 135 -27.50 -15.32 13.90
CA LYS A 135 -28.13 -16.53 13.35
C LYS A 135 -28.40 -17.61 14.40
N GLN A 136 -27.48 -17.79 15.36
CA GLN A 136 -27.68 -18.74 16.45
C GLN A 136 -28.79 -18.29 17.39
N GLU A 137 -28.88 -17.00 17.70
CA GLU A 137 -29.96 -16.44 18.53
C GLU A 137 -31.33 -16.62 17.90
N GLU A 138 -31.45 -16.38 16.58
CA GLU A 138 -32.71 -16.62 15.85
C GLU A 138 -33.13 -18.08 15.88
N ALA A 139 -32.17 -19.01 15.68
CA ALA A 139 -32.44 -20.44 15.77
C ALA A 139 -32.92 -20.83 17.18
N ILE A 140 -32.28 -20.30 18.23
CA ILE A 140 -32.69 -20.54 19.63
C ILE A 140 -34.07 -19.95 19.91
N LYS A 141 -34.38 -18.74 19.45
CA LYS A 141 -35.71 -18.15 19.60
C LYS A 141 -36.78 -19.00 18.91
N SER A 142 -36.50 -19.48 17.70
CA SER A 142 -37.42 -20.35 16.96
C SER A 142 -37.66 -21.69 17.67
N SER A 143 -36.62 -22.29 18.26
CA SER A 143 -36.74 -23.55 19.00
C SER A 143 -37.47 -23.37 20.33
N GLN A 144 -37.21 -22.26 21.04
CA GLN A 144 -37.94 -21.89 22.25
C GLN A 144 -39.43 -21.66 21.98
N ALA A 145 -39.80 -21.01 20.87
CA ALA A 145 -41.19 -20.82 20.49
C ALA A 145 -41.92 -22.15 20.24
N LYS A 146 -41.26 -23.09 19.54
CA LYS A 146 -41.79 -24.45 19.32
C LYS A 146 -41.96 -25.21 20.64
N ALA A 147 -40.98 -25.12 21.54
CA ALA A 147 -41.05 -25.75 22.85
C ALA A 147 -42.22 -25.21 23.69
N LYS A 148 -42.48 -23.89 23.66
CA LYS A 148 -43.63 -23.29 24.33
C LYS A 148 -44.96 -23.80 23.79
N LEU A 149 -45.12 -23.88 22.46
CA LEU A 149 -46.34 -24.43 21.83
C LEU A 149 -46.59 -25.88 22.24
N LEU A 150 -45.54 -26.70 22.28
CA LEU A 150 -45.65 -28.10 22.71
C LEU A 150 -46.06 -28.23 24.18
N LEU A 151 -45.52 -27.37 25.05
CA LEU A 151 -45.92 -27.34 26.46
C LEU A 151 -47.39 -26.96 26.63
N GLU A 152 -47.88 -26.00 25.84
CA GLU A 152 -49.27 -25.57 25.86
C GLU A 152 -50.22 -26.68 25.36
N GLN A 153 -49.86 -27.37 24.27
CA GLN A 153 -50.59 -28.57 23.81
C GLN A 153 -50.59 -29.69 24.86
N ALA A 154 -49.46 -29.95 25.51
CA ALA A 154 -49.38 -30.95 26.55
C ALA A 154 -50.28 -30.61 27.76
N GLN A 155 -50.35 -29.33 28.15
CA GLN A 155 -51.26 -28.88 29.20
C GLN A 155 -52.73 -29.11 28.83
N ILE A 156 -53.14 -28.76 27.60
CA ILE A 156 -54.51 -29.00 27.13
C ILE A 156 -54.87 -30.49 27.18
N LEU A 157 -53.99 -31.35 26.65
CA LEU A 157 -54.21 -32.80 26.68
C LEU A 157 -54.27 -33.36 28.10
N MET A 158 -53.45 -32.84 29.03
CA MET A 158 -53.51 -33.23 30.44
C MET A 158 -54.86 -32.86 31.06
N GLU A 159 -55.34 -31.63 30.86
CA GLU A 159 -56.67 -31.21 31.35
C GLU A 159 -57.81 -32.05 30.75
N GLU A 160 -57.74 -32.36 29.46
CA GLU A 160 -58.71 -33.23 28.79
C GLU A 160 -58.67 -34.66 29.35
N SER A 161 -57.48 -35.20 29.59
CA SER A 161 -57.30 -36.51 30.18
C SER A 161 -57.84 -36.58 31.62
N GLU A 162 -57.66 -35.52 32.41
CA GLU A 162 -58.24 -35.40 33.76
C GLU A 162 -59.77 -35.33 33.69
N LYS A 163 -60.33 -34.54 32.77
CA LYS A 163 -61.78 -34.47 32.54
C LYS A 163 -62.34 -35.85 32.15
N CYS A 164 -61.68 -36.57 31.25
CA CYS A 164 -62.07 -37.93 30.85
C CYS A 164 -61.95 -38.94 32.01
N GLN A 165 -60.86 -38.93 32.79
CA GLN A 165 -60.73 -39.79 33.97
C GLN A 165 -61.83 -39.52 35.00
N ASN A 166 -62.14 -38.25 35.25
CA ASN A 166 -63.21 -37.85 36.15
C ASN A 166 -64.58 -38.30 35.64
N PHE A 167 -64.84 -38.19 34.33
CA PHE A 167 -66.04 -38.72 33.69
C PHE A 167 -66.15 -40.25 33.83
N CYS A 168 -65.08 -40.98 33.51
CA CYS A 168 -65.02 -42.44 33.68
C CYS A 168 -65.22 -42.87 35.14
N ARG A 169 -64.59 -42.19 36.11
CA ARG A 169 -64.81 -42.43 37.55
C ARG A 169 -66.28 -42.22 37.94
N LYS A 170 -66.93 -41.16 37.44
CA LYS A 170 -68.34 -40.84 37.72
C LYS A 170 -69.29 -41.89 37.12
N ARG A 171 -69.04 -42.33 35.87
CA ARG A 171 -69.79 -43.43 35.24
C ARG A 171 -69.61 -44.76 35.98
N ARG A 172 -68.39 -45.07 36.44
CA ARG A 172 -68.11 -46.30 37.21
C ARG A 172 -68.88 -46.33 38.52
N LYS A 173 -68.96 -45.20 39.25
CA LYS A 173 -69.78 -45.04 40.46
C LYS A 173 -71.29 -45.19 40.18
N ASN A 174 -71.77 -44.66 39.06
CA ASN A 174 -73.17 -44.82 38.66
C ASN A 174 -73.51 -46.27 38.26
N TRP A 175 -72.59 -46.98 37.60
CA TRP A 175 -72.74 -48.40 37.25
C TRP A 175 -72.75 -49.31 38.48
N THR A 176 -71.90 -49.05 39.48
CA THR A 176 -71.93 -49.79 40.76
C THR A 176 -73.24 -49.54 41.53
N ASN A 177 -73.79 -48.32 41.49
CA ASN A 177 -75.09 -48.01 42.10
C ASN A 177 -76.26 -48.66 41.32
N GLN A 178 -76.23 -48.75 40.00
CA GLN A 178 -77.26 -49.46 39.24
C GLN A 178 -77.22 -50.98 39.47
N LYS A 179 -76.02 -51.57 39.60
CA LYS A 179 -75.86 -52.98 39.98
C LYS A 179 -76.36 -53.28 41.40
N SER A 180 -76.20 -52.36 42.36
CA SER A 180 -76.75 -52.54 43.71
C SER A 180 -78.28 -52.42 43.75
N ILE A 181 -78.88 -51.70 42.80
CA ILE A 181 -80.33 -51.61 42.65
C ILE A 181 -80.90 -52.87 41.96
N PHE A 182 -80.17 -53.45 41.00
CA PHE A 182 -80.62 -54.66 40.29
C PHE A 182 -80.44 -55.95 41.09
N ASN A 183 -79.51 -55.99 42.06
CA ASN A 183 -79.33 -57.14 42.98
C ASN A 183 -80.28 -57.14 44.21
N ASN A 184 -81.19 -56.18 44.32
CA ASN A 184 -82.15 -56.03 45.43
C ASN A 184 -83.62 -56.17 44.98
N ARG A 185 -83.87 -56.87 43.86
CA ARG A 185 -85.18 -57.36 43.42
C ARG A 185 -85.12 -58.88 43.29
#